data_AF-A0AA91EGL4-F1
#
_entry.id   AF-A0AA91EGL4-F1
#
_cell.length_a   1.000
_cell.length_b   1.000
_cell.length_c   1.000
_cell.angle_alpha   90.00
_cell.angle_beta   90.00
_cell.angle_gamma   90.00
#
_symmetry.space_group_name_H-M   'P 1'
#
loop_
_entity.id
_entity.type
_entity.pdbx_description
1 polymer ?
#
loop_
_entity_poly.entity_id
_entity_poly.type
_entity_poly.pdbx_seq_one_letter_code
_entity_poly.pdbx_strand_id
1 'polypeptide(L)'
;MTFASKKEADAYDKMLDLADNLGEWLADSPVDLEDSVLESLSFYLAEHKDQLSLLLRGNSLESLKAGDEEKSAPKKVKVAIDNAA
;
A
#
# COMPACT_ATOMS: atom_id res chain seq x y z
N MET A 1 16.84 10.72 1.97
CA MET A 1 16.35 10.94 3.36
C MET A 1 16.77 9.75 4.18
N THR A 2 17.32 9.95 5.39
CA THR A 2 17.77 8.87 6.27
C THR A 2 16.56 8.22 6.96
N PHE A 3 16.36 6.91 6.80
CA PHE A 3 15.29 6.16 7.47
C PHE A 3 15.36 6.35 8.99
N ALA A 4 14.21 6.56 9.64
CA ALA A 4 14.17 6.81 11.08
C ALA A 4 14.43 5.52 11.89
N SER A 5 14.28 4.35 11.26
CA SER A 5 14.62 3.06 11.87
C SER A 5 15.09 2.02 10.85
N LYS A 6 15.85 1.02 11.33
CA LYS A 6 16.27 -0.14 10.53
C LYS A 6 15.08 -0.88 9.90
N LYS A 7 13.96 -0.95 10.61
CA LYS A 7 12.75 -1.63 10.12
C LYS A 7 12.11 -0.91 8.94
N GLU A 8 12.14 0.41 8.93
CA GLU A 8 11.64 1.21 7.80
C GLU A 8 12.56 1.08 6.59
N ALA A 9 13.88 1.03 6.81
CA ALA A 9 14.83 0.73 5.74
C ALA A 9 14.57 -0.66 5.14
N ASP A 10 14.45 -1.70 5.96
CA ASP A 10 14.16 -3.06 5.49
C ASP A 10 12.81 -3.16 4.74
N ALA A 11 11.83 -2.33 5.12
CA ALA A 11 10.53 -2.28 4.44
C ALA A 11 10.60 -1.56 3.09
N TYR A 12 11.41 -0.50 3.02
CA TYR A 12 11.67 0.23 1.78
C TYR A 12 12.48 -0.60 0.80
N ASP A 13 13.53 -1.29 1.26
CA ASP A 13 14.33 -2.21 0.43
C ASP A 13 13.44 -3.27 -0.20
N LYS A 14 12.54 -3.88 0.58
CA LYS A 14 11.56 -4.86 0.07
C LYS A 14 10.57 -4.27 -0.94
N MET A 15 10.24 -2.98 -0.80
CA MET A 15 9.36 -2.32 -1.76
C MET A 15 10.10 -2.08 -3.08
N LEU A 16 11.39 -1.71 -3.02
CA LEU A 16 12.22 -1.59 -4.23
C LEU A 16 12.37 -2.94 -4.93
N ASP A 17 12.69 -4.00 -4.19
CA ASP A 17 12.77 -5.36 -4.74
C ASP A 17 11.44 -5.76 -5.43
N LEU A 18 10.30 -5.38 -4.84
CA LEU A 18 8.99 -5.64 -5.44
C LEU A 18 8.74 -4.80 -6.70
N ALA A 19 9.15 -3.53 -6.70
CA ALA A 19 9.05 -2.66 -7.88
C ALA A 19 9.84 -3.24 -9.06
N ASP A 20 11.08 -3.66 -8.83
CA ASP A 20 11.91 -4.26 -9.87
C ASP A 20 11.24 -5.51 -10.47
N ASN A 21 10.76 -6.43 -9.63
CA ASN A 21 10.05 -7.63 -10.08
C ASN A 21 8.76 -7.31 -10.86
N LEU A 22 8.01 -6.30 -10.42
CA LEU A 22 6.79 -5.86 -11.12
C LEU A 22 7.13 -5.21 -12.46
N GLY A 23 8.24 -4.47 -12.54
CA GLY A 23 8.74 -3.88 -13.78
C GLY A 23 9.08 -4.96 -14.81
N GLU A 24 9.86 -5.97 -14.42
CA GLU A 24 10.19 -7.11 -15.29
C GLU A 24 8.92 -7.84 -15.78
N TRP A 25 7.96 -8.07 -14.88
CA TRP A 25 6.70 -8.71 -15.25
C TRP A 25 5.85 -7.86 -16.21
N LEU A 26 5.87 -6.53 -16.06
CA LEU A 26 5.18 -5.62 -16.98
C LEU A 26 5.90 -5.50 -18.34
N ALA A 27 7.22 -5.67 -18.37
CA ALA A 27 8.00 -5.70 -19.61
C ALA A 27 7.64 -6.90 -20.48
N ASP A 28 7.26 -8.03 -19.85
CA ASP A 28 6.75 -9.22 -20.55
C ASP A 28 5.32 -9.07 -21.08
N SER A 29 4.65 -7.94 -20.78
CA SER A 29 3.30 -7.69 -21.24
C SER A 29 3.25 -7.45 -22.76
N PRO A 30 2.12 -7.75 -23.43
CA PRO A 30 1.96 -7.49 -24.87
C PRO A 30 1.83 -5.98 -25.20
N VAL A 31 1.94 -5.11 -24.19
CA VAL A 31 1.79 -3.66 -24.32
C VAL A 31 3.18 -3.05 -24.37
N ASP A 32 3.44 -2.29 -25.43
CA ASP A 32 4.66 -1.51 -25.56
C ASP A 32 4.61 -0.33 -24.60
N LEU A 33 5.44 -0.37 -23.56
CA LEU A 33 5.56 0.65 -22.53
C LEU A 33 6.97 1.21 -22.56
N GLU A 34 7.10 2.54 -22.57
CA GLU A 34 8.40 3.18 -22.42
C GLU A 34 8.99 2.89 -21.03
N ASP A 35 10.31 2.74 -20.95
CA ASP A 35 11.03 2.40 -19.70
C ASP A 35 10.65 3.31 -18.53
N SER A 36 10.53 4.61 -18.78
CA SER A 36 10.14 5.60 -17.74
C SER A 36 8.73 5.39 -17.18
N VAL A 37 7.81 4.92 -18.03
CA VAL A 37 6.42 4.62 -17.64
C VAL A 37 6.38 3.31 -16.87
N LEU A 38 7.13 2.31 -17.33
CA LEU A 38 7.24 1.01 -16.68
C LEU A 38 7.83 1.13 -15.27
N GLU A 39 8.90 1.92 -15.10
CA GLU A 39 9.51 2.22 -13.80
C GLU A 39 8.51 2.94 -12.87
N SER A 40 7.85 4.00 -13.37
CA SER A 40 6.87 4.74 -12.57
C SER A 40 5.67 3.88 -12.16
N LEU A 41 5.18 3.03 -13.07
CA LEU A 41 4.04 2.16 -12.82
C LEU A 41 4.38 1.03 -11.84
N SER A 42 5.52 0.39 -12.03
CA SER A 42 5.98 -0.68 -11.14
C SER A 42 6.23 -0.18 -9.72
N PHE A 43 6.81 1.01 -9.58
CA PHE A 43 6.99 1.67 -8.29
C PHE A 43 5.65 1.98 -7.60
N TYR A 44 4.70 2.54 -8.35
CA TYR A 44 3.34 2.80 -7.84
C TYR A 44 2.66 1.52 -7.34
N LEU A 45 2.73 0.44 -8.11
CA LEU A 45 2.15 -0.84 -7.71
C LEU A 45 2.82 -1.43 -6.46
N ALA A 46 4.13 -1.27 -6.31
CA ALA A 46 4.87 -1.73 -5.14
C ALA A 46 4.55 -0.93 -3.87
N GLU A 47 4.41 0.40 -3.99
CA GLU A 47 4.00 1.26 -2.88
C GLU A 47 2.59 0.89 -2.38
N HIS A 48 1.69 0.55 -3.31
CA HIS A 48 0.32 0.15 -3.04
C HIS A 48 0.13 -1.39 -2.94
N LYS A 49 1.18 -2.15 -2.62
CA LYS A 49 1.17 -3.63 -2.62
C LYS A 49 0.02 -4.26 -1.81
N ASP A 50 -0.41 -3.61 -0.73
CA ASP A 50 -1.47 -4.15 0.13
C ASP A 50 -2.83 -4.08 -0.57
N GLN A 51 -3.11 -2.96 -1.26
CA GLN A 51 -4.31 -2.81 -2.08
C GLN A 51 -4.25 -3.73 -3.29
N LEU A 52 -3.08 -3.84 -3.94
CA LEU A 52 -2.86 -4.74 -5.07
C LEU A 52 -3.10 -6.21 -4.67
N SER A 53 -2.58 -6.66 -3.52
CA SER A 53 -2.77 -8.03 -3.05
C SER A 53 -4.24 -8.36 -2.81
N LEU A 54 -5.03 -7.41 -2.35
CA LEU A 54 -6.47 -7.60 -2.15
C LEU A 54 -7.22 -7.63 -3.50
N LEU A 55 -6.88 -6.76 -4.45
CA LEU A 55 -7.42 -6.82 -5.81
C LEU A 55 -7.16 -8.20 -6.46
N LEU A 56 -5.93 -8.71 -6.32
CA LEU A 56 -5.54 -10.03 -6.86
C LEU A 56 -6.28 -11.19 -6.20
N ARG A 57 -6.80 -11.02 -4.97
CA ARG A 57 -7.66 -12.02 -4.30
C ARG A 57 -9.12 -11.97 -4.74
N GLY A 58 -9.48 -11.05 -5.64
CA GLY A 58 -10.84 -10.90 -6.16
C GLY A 58 -11.68 -9.85 -5.43
N ASN A 59 -11.07 -9.02 -4.58
CA ASN A 59 -11.76 -7.88 -3.98
C ASN A 59 -12.00 -6.79 -5.04
N SER A 60 -13.13 -6.08 -4.91
CA SER A 60 -13.43 -4.94 -5.79
C SER A 60 -12.69 -3.68 -5.34
N LEU A 61 -12.35 -2.80 -6.28
CA LEU A 61 -11.76 -1.49 -5.99
C LEU A 61 -12.63 -0.66 -5.02
N GLU A 62 -13.96 -0.79 -5.10
CA GLU A 62 -14.88 -0.12 -4.18
C GLU A 62 -14.72 -0.62 -2.73
N SER A 63 -14.50 -1.92 -2.55
CA SER A 63 -14.31 -2.52 -1.23
C SER A 63 -13.00 -2.09 -0.55
N LEU A 64 -11.99 -1.69 -1.35
CA LEU A 64 -10.71 -1.19 -0.85
C LEU A 64 -10.78 0.25 -0.39
N LYS A 65 -11.61 1.07 -1.06
CA LYS A 65 -11.85 2.45 -0.68
C LYS A 65 -12.68 2.54 0.61
N ALA A 66 -13.63 1.62 0.82
CA ALA A 66 -14.45 1.57 2.03
C ALA A 66 -13.67 1.17 3.30
N GLY A 67 -12.62 0.34 3.16
CA GLY A 67 -11.81 -0.12 4.30
C GLY A 67 -10.88 0.93 4.91
N ASP A 68 -10.53 1.98 4.15
CA ASP A 68 -9.68 3.08 4.62
C ASP A 68 -10.47 4.13 5.43
N GLU A 69 -11.77 4.27 5.16
CA GLU A 69 -12.66 5.14 5.95
C GLU A 69 -12.91 4.60 7.37
N GLU A 70 -12.92 3.27 7.58
CA GLU A 70 -13.18 2.69 8.90
C GLU A 70 -11.99 2.81 9.88
N LYS A 71 -10.75 2.95 9.37
CA LYS A 71 -9.56 3.21 10.22
C LYS A 71 -9.38 4.69 10.60
N SER A 72 -10.17 5.59 10.01
CA SER A 72 -10.12 7.02 10.27
C SER A 72 -11.16 7.52 11.29
N ALA A 73 -12.02 6.65 11.81
CA ALA A 73 -12.91 7.01 12.91
C ALA A 73 -12.10 7.13 14.23
N PRO A 74 -12.11 8.29 14.91
CA PRO A 74 -11.42 8.42 16.19
C PRO A 74 -12.08 7.47 17.19
N LYS A 75 -11.31 6.53 17.74
CA LYS A 75 -11.73 5.76 18.92
C LYS A 75 -12.10 6.75 20.01
N LYS A 76 -13.39 7.02 20.19
CA LYS A 76 -13.92 7.76 21.34
C LYS A 76 -13.52 6.98 22.59
N VAL A 77 -12.46 7.45 23.25
CA VAL A 77 -12.08 7.02 24.59
C VAL A 77 -13.27 7.39 25.49
N LYS A 78 -14.05 6.38 25.88
CA LYS A 78 -15.12 6.54 26.86
C LYS A 78 -14.45 6.60 28.23
N VAL A 79 -14.06 7.80 28.65
CA VAL A 79 -13.67 8.03 30.05
C VAL A 79 -14.97 7.93 30.86
N ALA A 80 -15.12 6.83 31.58
CA ALA A 80 -16.08 6.71 32.65
C ALA A 80 -15.68 7.72 33.73
N ILE A 81 -16.56 8.67 33.99
CA ILE A 81 -16.57 9.43 35.23
C ILE A 81 -17.92 9.16 35.87
N ASP A 82 -17.89 8.22 36.80
CA ASP A 82 -18.87 8.05 37.85
C ASP A 82 -19.02 9.38 38.60
N ASN A 83 -20.25 9.87 38.77
CA ASN A 83 -20.57 10.46 40.06
C ASN A 83 -22.05 10.39 40.40
N ALA A 84 -22.27 9.90 41.61
CA ALA A 84 -23.54 9.70 42.27
C ALA A 84 -24.21 11.03 42.64
N ALA A 85 -25.54 11.04 42.60
CA ALA A 85 -26.41 11.82 43.46
C ALA A 85 -27.76 11.12 43.56
#